data_AF-A0A8T1H0V9-F1
#
_entry.id   AF-A0A8T1H0V9-F1
#
_cell.length_a   1.000
_cell.length_b   1.000
_cell.length_c   1.000
_cell.angle_alpha   90.00
_cell.angle_beta   90.00
_cell.angle_gamma   90.00
#
_symmetry.space_group_name_H-M   'P 1'
#
loop_
_entity.id
_entity.type
_entity.pdbx_description
1 polymer ?
#
loop_
_entity_poly.entity_id
_entity_poly.type
_entity_poly.pdbx_seq_one_letter_code
_entity_poly.pdbx_strand_id
1 'polypeptide(L)' 'MKLFLPTLVASVVLLLNGSADALNVKMPGVNYNSRKGPDWAADSAKCKTASEVQKDMYALKGITDK' A
#
# COMPACT_ATOMS: atom_id res chain seq x y z
N MET A 1 -14.83 0.80 39.21
CA MET A 1 -14.70 -0.18 38.11
C MET A 1 -15.98 -0.36 37.28
N LYS A 2 -16.95 0.56 37.28
CA LYS A 2 -18.24 0.36 36.57
C LYS A 2 -18.21 0.69 35.06
N LEU A 3 -17.16 1.37 34.59
CA LEU A 3 -17.05 1.83 33.19
C LEU A 3 -16.18 0.96 32.29
N PHE A 4 -15.38 0.03 32.85
CA PHE A 4 -14.42 -0.75 32.06
C PHE A 4 -15.07 -1.77 31.12
N LEU A 5 -16.16 -2.40 31.57
CA LEU A 5 -16.87 -3.39 30.77
C LEU A 5 -17.63 -2.77 29.59
N PRO A 6 -18.42 -1.68 29.76
CA PRO A 6 -19.11 -1.06 28.63
C PRO A 6 -18.15 -0.43 27.61
N THR A 7 -17.01 0.14 28.04
CA THR A 7 -16.02 0.67 27.09
C THR A 7 -15.33 -0.43 26.30
N LEU A 8 -14.96 -1.54 26.95
CA LEU A 8 -14.38 -2.71 26.25
C LEU A 8 -15.35 -3.24 25.19
N VAL A 9 -16.63 -3.41 25.54
CA VAL A 9 -17.66 -3.90 24.60
C VAL A 9 -17.82 -2.94 23.42
N ALA A 10 -17.90 -1.62 23.66
CA ALA A 10 -18.00 -0.64 22.60
C ALA A 10 -16.78 -0.66 21.66
N SER A 11 -15.56 -0.79 22.20
CA SER A 11 -14.34 -0.90 21.41
C SER A 11 -14.30 -2.17 20.56
N VAL A 12 -14.71 -3.32 21.11
CA VAL A 12 -14.80 -4.58 20.36
C VAL A 12 -15.82 -4.48 19.23
N VAL A 13 -16.99 -3.88 19.50
CA VAL A 13 -18.02 -3.66 18.47
C VAL A 13 -17.51 -2.75 17.35
N LEU A 14 -16.75 -1.70 17.66
CA LEU A 14 -16.14 -0.85 16.63
C LEU A 14 -15.11 -1.60 15.77
N LEU A 15 -14.27 -2.44 16.38
CA LEU A 15 -13.26 -3.22 15.66
C LEU A 15 -13.87 -4.31 14.77
N LEU A 16 -15.01 -4.86 15.18
CA LEU A 16 -15.76 -5.86 14.41
C LEU A 16 -16.70 -5.24 13.37
N ASN A 17 -16.91 -3.93 13.42
CA ASN A 17 -17.70 -3.21 12.44
C ASN A 17 -16.87 -3.10 11.15
N GLY A 18 -16.97 -4.13 10.30
CA GLY A 18 -16.24 -4.30 9.04
C GLY A 18 -16.55 -3.28 7.96
N SER A 19 -17.04 -2.09 8.30
CA SER A 19 -17.30 -0.97 7.37
C SER A 19 -16.02 -0.31 6.85
N ALA A 20 -14.84 -0.77 7.28
CA ALA A 20 -13.58 -0.45 6.64
C ALA A 20 -13.42 -1.30 5.37
N ASP A 21 -14.27 -1.07 4.37
CA ASP A 21 -14.06 -1.62 3.04
C ASP A 21 -12.81 -0.97 2.45
N ALA A 22 -11.78 -1.78 2.20
CA ALA A 22 -10.73 -1.36 1.29
C ALA A 22 -11.41 -1.04 -0.05
N LEU A 23 -11.17 0.15 -0.58
CA LEU A 23 -11.77 0.61 -1.83
C LEU A 23 -11.46 -0.43 -2.94
N ASN A 24 -12.45 -1.27 -3.29
CA ASN A 24 -12.30 -2.34 -4.28
C ASN A 24 -12.42 -1.77 -5.70
N VAL A 25 -11.56 -0.81 -6.01
CA VAL A 25 -11.47 -0.19 -7.33
C VAL A 25 -10.04 -0.29 -7.82
N LYS A 26 -9.89 -0.34 -9.14
CA LYS A 26 -8.59 -0.16 -9.77
C LYS A 26 -8.16 1.29 -9.56
N MET A 27 -6.90 1.49 -9.20
CA MET A 27 -6.35 2.80 -8.87
C MET A 27 -5.56 3.31 -10.08
N PRO A 28 -6.18 4.06 -11.02
CA PRO A 28 -5.44 4.63 -12.13
C PRO A 28 -4.45 5.69 -11.63
N GLY A 29 -3.28 5.77 -12.26
CA GLY A 29 -2.34 6.88 -12.02
C GLY A 29 -1.43 6.72 -10.80
N VAL A 30 -0.94 5.52 -10.53
CA VAL A 30 0.10 5.30 -9.50
C VAL A 30 1.38 6.07 -9.85
N ASN A 31 1.87 6.88 -8.91
CA ASN A 31 3.15 7.57 -9.05
C ASN A 31 4.30 6.57 -8.86
N TYR A 32 4.91 6.18 -9.98
CA TYR A 32 6.00 5.21 -10.00
C TYR A 32 7.37 5.90 -10.17
N ASN A 33 8.37 5.37 -9.47
CA ASN A 33 9.76 5.79 -9.59
C ASN A 33 10.69 4.58 -9.85
N SER A 34 11.56 4.70 -10.84
CA SER A 34 12.56 3.70 -11.19
C SER A 34 13.80 3.71 -10.28
N ARG A 35 13.86 4.62 -9.31
CA ARG A 35 14.95 4.71 -8.34
C ARG A 35 14.75 3.71 -7.21
N LYS A 36 15.87 3.19 -6.68
CA LYS A 36 15.92 2.26 -5.53
C LYS A 36 16.94 2.65 -4.46
N GLY A 37 17.72 3.70 -4.70
CA GLY A 37 18.77 4.17 -3.79
C GLY A 37 18.83 5.70 -3.70
N PRO A 38 19.72 6.24 -2.85
CA PRO A 38 19.83 7.67 -2.62
C PRO A 38 20.43 8.42 -3.83
N ASP A 39 20.19 9.72 -3.89
CA ASP A 39 20.53 10.58 -5.04
C ASP A 39 22.01 10.66 -5.35
N TRP A 40 22.84 10.54 -4.32
CA TRP A 40 24.29 10.61 -4.35
C TRP A 40 24.97 9.26 -4.65
N ALA A 41 24.22 8.15 -4.67
CA ALA A 41 24.80 6.84 -4.99
C ALA A 41 25.08 6.69 -6.49
N ALA A 42 26.03 5.80 -6.82
CA ALA A 42 26.29 5.40 -8.20
C ALA A 42 25.03 4.80 -8.84
N ASP A 43 24.90 4.93 -10.17
CA ASP A 43 23.71 4.50 -10.92
C ASP A 43 23.32 3.05 -10.70
N SER A 44 24.29 2.14 -10.53
CA SER A 44 24.06 0.72 -10.23
C SER A 44 23.32 0.46 -8.91
N ALA A 45 23.44 1.37 -7.95
CA ALA A 45 22.76 1.30 -6.66
C ALA A 45 21.53 2.23 -6.60
N LYS A 46 21.58 3.35 -7.32
CA LYS A 46 20.52 4.37 -7.38
C LYS A 46 19.33 3.95 -8.24
N CYS A 47 19.58 3.25 -9.34
CA CYS A 47 18.59 2.94 -10.37
C CYS A 47 18.25 1.44 -10.39
N LYS A 48 16.99 1.13 -10.67
CA LYS A 48 16.55 -0.24 -10.99
C LYS A 48 17.11 -0.66 -12.36
N THR A 49 17.41 -1.95 -12.47
CA THR A 49 17.68 -2.61 -13.75
C THR A 49 16.41 -2.72 -14.58
N ALA A 50 16.54 -2.95 -15.89
CA ALA A 50 15.40 -3.11 -16.77
C ALA A 50 14.45 -4.25 -16.34
N SER A 51 15.00 -5.37 -15.84
CA SER A 51 14.20 -6.51 -15.36
C SER A 51 13.42 -6.18 -14.08
N GLU A 52 14.02 -5.43 -13.16
CA GLU A 52 13.33 -4.93 -11.96
C GLU A 52 12.17 -3.99 -12.35
N VAL A 53 12.41 -3.05 -13.27
CA VAL A 53 11.36 -2.15 -13.77
C VAL A 53 10.23 -2.94 -14.44
N GLN A 54 10.55 -3.92 -15.29
CA GLN A 54 9.54 -4.74 -15.95
C GLN A 54 8.69 -5.53 -14.94
N LYS A 55 9.32 -6.09 -13.91
CA LYS A 55 8.61 -6.77 -12.81
C LYS A 55 7.64 -5.82 -12.11
N ASP A 56 8.07 -4.60 -11.82
CA ASP A 56 7.23 -3.59 -11.20
C ASP A 56 6.04 -3.21 -12.11
N MET A 57 6.25 -3.07 -13.42
CA MET A 57 5.17 -2.75 -14.37
C MET A 57 4.10 -3.84 -14.42
N TYR A 58 4.47 -5.12 -14.34
CA TYR A 58 3.48 -6.20 -14.26
C TYR A 58 2.69 -6.17 -12.95
N ALA A 59 3.33 -5.84 -11.83
CA ALA A 59 2.65 -5.69 -10.56
C ALA A 59 1.68 -4.50 -10.59
N LEU A 60 2.11 -3.35 -11.11
CA LEU A 60 1.27 -2.16 -11.24
C LEU A 60 0.09 -2.40 -12.16
N LYS A 61 0.29 -3.08 -13.30
CA LYS A 61 -0.79 -3.44 -14.22
C LYS A 61 -1.97 -4.12 -13.49
N GLY A 62 -1.67 -5.04 -12.57
CA GLY A 62 -2.68 -5.75 -11.77
C GLY A 62 -3.59 -4.84 -10.93
N ILE A 63 -3.14 -3.65 -10.56
CA ILE A 63 -3.89 -2.70 -9.72
C ILE A 63 -4.34 -1.44 -10.48
N THR A 64 -3.74 -1.12 -11.63
CA THR A 64 -4.03 0.09 -12.39
C THR A 64 -4.82 -0.12 -13.68
N ASP A 65 -4.95 -1.36 -14.18
CA ASP A 65 -5.75 -1.66 -15.38
C ASP A 65 -7.22 -1.25 -15.17
N LYS A 66 -7.83 -0.59 -16.16
CA LYS A 66 -9.26 -0.26 -16.19
C LYS A 66 -10.06 -1.38 -16.83
#